data_AF-A0A7C4H3H3-F1
#
_entry.id   AF-A0A7C4H3H3-F1
#
_cell.length_a   1.000
_cell.length_b   1.000
_cell.length_c   1.000
_cell.angle_alpha   90.00
_cell.angle_beta   90.00
_cell.angle_gamma   90.00
#
_symmetry.space_group_name_H-M   'P 1'
#
loop_
_entity.id
_entity.type
_entity.pdbx_description
1 polymer ?
#
loop_
_entity_poly.entity_id
_entity_poly.type
_entity_poly.pdbx_seq_one_letter_code
_entity_poly.pdbx_strand_id
1 'polypeptide(L)'
;MGLILWTAPVWAGFTVADFERMAARDLIPEIRLAAGYALVNHYAATKSESELIALAKAGVSEAVRLAASLALSQKWLDAGKTRDELLKLAAEEASAEVRAAAVPALMTAIITDKADALLELAKTGATEELQYAAAKAYFQKTRATFNREKLEAICLDESLPVGYRKAAAEFLAGHYLFPEKTALSKAELEKQALEHTNKYMRYAAAVALVNYLVEESADALYKKVVALFLAPGVSEEYRWAYARALGLKWAAGL
;
A
#
# COMPACT_ATOMS: atom_id res chain seq x y z
N MET A 1 25.83 -38.92 -11.23
CA MET A 1 25.80 -37.45 -11.22
C MET A 1 24.65 -36.99 -12.09
N GLY A 2 23.48 -36.77 -11.51
CA GLY A 2 22.31 -36.27 -12.23
C GLY A 2 22.36 -34.75 -12.26
N LEU A 3 22.36 -34.17 -13.47
CA LEU A 3 22.25 -32.74 -13.69
C LEU A 3 20.85 -32.30 -13.24
N ILE A 4 20.73 -31.61 -12.11
CA ILE A 4 19.51 -30.91 -11.74
C ILE A 4 19.50 -29.61 -12.57
N LEU A 5 18.78 -29.63 -13.69
CA LEU A 5 18.42 -28.43 -14.42
C LEU A 5 17.49 -27.62 -13.52
N TRP A 6 18.03 -26.60 -12.87
CA TRP A 6 17.23 -25.55 -12.25
C TRP A 6 16.44 -24.88 -13.37
N THR A 7 15.13 -25.16 -13.47
CA THR A 7 14.25 -24.38 -14.32
C THR A 7 14.25 -22.96 -13.76
N ALA A 8 14.89 -22.04 -14.47
CA ALA A 8 14.78 -20.62 -14.14
C ALA A 8 13.29 -20.27 -14.07
N PRO A 9 12.83 -19.59 -12.99
CA PRO A 9 11.43 -19.23 -12.89
C PRO A 9 11.07 -18.31 -14.07
N VAL A 10 9.85 -18.44 -14.60
CA VAL A 10 9.35 -17.75 -15.82
C VAL A 10 9.49 -16.21 -15.75
N TRP A 11 9.74 -15.65 -14.57
CA TRP A 11 9.86 -14.23 -14.26
C TRP A 11 11.30 -13.73 -14.14
N ALA A 12 12.31 -14.62 -14.09
CA ALA A 12 13.74 -14.27 -14.01
C ALA A 12 14.31 -13.67 -15.31
N GLY A 13 13.46 -13.17 -16.19
CA GLY A 13 13.82 -12.54 -17.45
C GLY A 13 12.90 -11.37 -17.83
N PHE A 14 12.08 -10.89 -16.91
CA PHE A 14 11.26 -9.72 -17.18
C PHE A 14 12.08 -8.45 -17.10
N THR A 15 11.96 -7.66 -18.14
CA THR A 15 12.57 -6.35 -18.26
C THR A 15 11.63 -5.28 -17.72
N VAL A 16 12.16 -4.07 -17.50
CA VAL A 16 11.35 -2.89 -17.23
C VAL A 16 10.25 -2.72 -18.28
N ALA A 17 10.57 -2.91 -19.56
CA ALA A 17 9.60 -2.78 -20.66
C ALA A 17 8.46 -3.82 -20.56
N ASP A 18 8.75 -5.04 -20.07
CA ASP A 18 7.72 -6.04 -19.83
C ASP A 18 6.77 -5.59 -18.72
N PHE A 19 7.30 -5.03 -17.63
CA PHE A 19 6.47 -4.50 -16.55
C PHE A 19 5.69 -3.25 -16.95
N GLU A 20 6.27 -2.32 -17.72
CA GLU A 20 5.54 -1.16 -18.25
C GLU A 20 4.37 -1.61 -19.12
N ARG A 21 4.59 -2.62 -19.98
CA ARG A 21 3.54 -3.25 -20.78
C ARG A 21 2.47 -3.89 -19.90
N MET A 22 2.86 -4.68 -18.90
CA MET A 22 1.90 -5.32 -17.98
C MET A 22 1.10 -4.28 -17.22
N ALA A 23 1.74 -3.32 -16.58
CA ALA A 23 1.09 -2.25 -15.83
C ALA A 23 0.09 -1.49 -16.70
N ALA A 24 0.42 -1.20 -17.95
CA ALA A 24 -0.45 -0.44 -18.85
C ALA A 24 -1.67 -1.24 -19.33
N ARG A 25 -1.53 -2.54 -19.64
CA ARG A 25 -2.53 -3.26 -20.46
C ARG A 25 -2.73 -4.74 -20.16
N ASP A 26 -2.18 -5.30 -19.08
CA ASP A 26 -2.48 -6.69 -18.73
C ASP A 26 -3.99 -6.86 -18.50
N LEU A 27 -4.53 -8.02 -18.85
CA LEU A 27 -5.96 -8.32 -18.68
C LEU A 27 -6.32 -8.48 -17.21
N ILE A 28 -5.42 -9.01 -16.39
CA ILE A 28 -5.64 -9.26 -14.97
C ILE A 28 -5.27 -7.99 -14.17
N PRO A 29 -6.22 -7.30 -13.51
CA PRO A 29 -5.95 -6.07 -12.77
C PRO A 29 -4.84 -6.23 -11.72
N GLU A 30 -4.81 -7.36 -11.03
CA GLU A 30 -3.81 -7.66 -10.01
C GLU A 30 -2.40 -7.85 -10.59
N ILE A 31 -2.29 -8.34 -11.83
CA ILE A 31 -1.00 -8.39 -12.56
C ILE A 31 -0.56 -6.99 -12.97
N ARG A 32 -1.50 -6.14 -13.42
CA ARG A 32 -1.19 -4.72 -13.64
C ARG A 32 -0.65 -4.09 -12.37
N LEU A 33 -1.35 -4.24 -11.25
CA LEU A 33 -0.96 -3.69 -9.95
C LEU A 33 0.41 -4.22 -9.49
N ALA A 34 0.66 -5.52 -9.60
CA ALA A 34 1.96 -6.12 -9.28
C ALA A 34 3.09 -5.52 -10.14
N ALA A 35 2.86 -5.34 -11.45
CA ALA A 35 3.83 -4.68 -12.32
C ALA A 35 4.04 -3.21 -11.95
N GLY A 36 2.98 -2.49 -11.55
CA GLY A 36 3.08 -1.13 -11.02
C GLY A 36 3.96 -1.03 -9.78
N TYR A 37 3.82 -1.96 -8.84
CA TYR A 37 4.71 -2.07 -7.67
C TYR A 37 6.17 -2.37 -8.07
N ALA A 38 6.38 -3.22 -9.07
CA ALA A 38 7.73 -3.55 -9.57
C ALA A 38 8.45 -2.33 -10.15
N LEU A 39 7.72 -1.42 -10.81
CA LEU A 39 8.27 -0.25 -11.49
C LEU A 39 8.66 0.92 -10.57
N VAL A 40 8.27 0.90 -9.28
CA VAL A 40 8.38 2.07 -8.39
C VAL A 40 9.82 2.60 -8.32
N ASN A 41 10.80 1.75 -8.02
CA ASN A 41 12.20 2.18 -7.86
C ASN A 41 12.77 2.67 -9.19
N HIS A 42 12.43 2.00 -10.30
CA HIS A 42 12.85 2.42 -11.64
C HIS A 42 12.28 3.82 -11.98
N TYR A 43 10.99 4.04 -11.73
CA TYR A 43 10.35 5.34 -11.97
C TYR A 43 10.94 6.44 -11.08
N ALA A 44 11.21 6.14 -9.80
CA ALA A 44 11.83 7.08 -8.88
C ALA A 44 13.24 7.49 -9.31
N ALA A 45 14.01 6.56 -9.89
CA ALA A 45 15.37 6.80 -10.36
C ALA A 45 15.41 7.54 -11.71
N THR A 46 14.48 7.25 -12.63
CA THR A 46 14.61 7.66 -14.04
C THR A 46 13.70 8.80 -14.47
N LYS A 47 12.57 9.03 -13.78
CA LYS A 47 11.61 10.08 -14.16
C LYS A 47 11.80 11.34 -13.31
N SER A 48 11.53 12.49 -13.91
CA SER A 48 11.45 13.78 -13.21
C SER A 48 10.19 13.88 -12.34
N GLU A 49 10.17 14.82 -11.38
CA GLU A 49 8.98 15.11 -10.57
C GLU A 49 7.77 15.47 -11.43
N SER A 50 7.97 16.30 -12.47
CA SER A 50 6.89 16.71 -13.39
C SER A 50 6.31 15.53 -14.18
N GLU A 51 7.16 14.61 -14.64
CA GLU A 51 6.69 13.40 -15.35
C GLU A 51 5.90 12.49 -14.42
N LEU A 52 6.36 12.31 -13.18
CA LEU A 52 5.65 11.50 -12.18
C LEU A 52 4.31 12.12 -11.80
N ILE A 53 4.21 13.44 -11.67
CA ILE A 53 2.94 14.13 -11.44
C ILE A 53 1.98 13.90 -12.63
N ALA A 54 2.47 14.04 -13.86
CA ALA A 54 1.65 13.80 -15.06
C ALA A 54 1.13 12.35 -15.11
N LEU A 55 2.01 11.38 -14.85
CA LEU A 55 1.65 9.96 -14.79
C LEU A 55 0.72 9.64 -13.63
N ALA A 56 0.89 10.22 -12.45
CA ALA A 56 -0.02 10.03 -11.32
C ALA A 56 -1.41 10.62 -11.57
N LYS A 57 -1.51 11.72 -12.33
CA LYS A 57 -2.79 12.35 -12.69
C LYS A 57 -3.53 11.62 -13.81
N ALA A 58 -2.81 11.19 -14.85
CA ALA A 58 -3.43 10.77 -16.11
C ALA A 58 -2.77 9.53 -16.74
N GLY A 59 -2.04 8.73 -15.96
CA GLY A 59 -1.49 7.45 -16.41
C GLY A 59 -2.59 6.54 -16.96
N VAL A 60 -2.27 5.84 -18.05
CA VAL A 60 -3.21 5.03 -18.85
C VAL A 60 -3.96 3.96 -18.05
N SER A 61 -3.37 3.49 -16.95
CA SER A 61 -3.97 2.52 -16.03
C SER A 61 -3.76 2.93 -14.57
N GLU A 62 -4.58 2.37 -13.68
CA GLU A 62 -4.42 2.53 -12.23
C GLU A 62 -3.02 2.11 -11.74
N ALA A 63 -2.43 1.08 -12.34
CA ALA A 63 -1.12 0.58 -11.96
C ALA A 63 0.02 1.55 -12.36
N VAL A 64 -0.11 2.23 -13.50
CA VAL A 64 0.84 3.27 -13.91
C VAL A 64 0.71 4.49 -13.00
N ARG A 65 -0.52 4.89 -12.65
CA ARG A 65 -0.75 5.98 -11.69
C ARG A 65 -0.20 5.64 -10.30
N LEU A 66 -0.39 4.41 -9.83
CA LEU A 66 0.16 3.87 -8.59
C LEU A 66 1.70 3.90 -8.59
N ALA A 67 2.32 3.35 -9.64
CA ALA A 67 3.78 3.34 -9.77
C ALA A 67 4.36 4.76 -9.68
N ALA A 68 3.73 5.70 -10.40
CA ALA A 68 4.12 7.10 -10.39
C ALA A 68 3.90 7.76 -9.02
N SER A 69 2.77 7.52 -8.36
CA SER A 69 2.47 8.02 -7.01
C SER A 69 3.51 7.55 -5.98
N LEU A 70 3.83 6.25 -5.97
CA LEU A 70 4.81 5.69 -5.04
C LEU A 70 6.23 6.18 -5.33
N ALA A 71 6.60 6.31 -6.61
CA ALA A 71 7.89 6.87 -7.00
C ALA A 71 8.00 8.36 -6.61
N LEU A 72 6.91 9.11 -6.77
CA LEU A 72 6.82 10.51 -6.35
C LEU A 72 6.94 10.63 -4.82
N SER A 73 6.31 9.71 -4.09
CA SER A 73 6.44 9.63 -2.63
C SER A 73 7.88 9.41 -2.18
N GLN A 74 8.63 8.51 -2.84
CA GLN A 74 10.05 8.30 -2.55
C GLN A 74 10.86 9.59 -2.77
N LYS A 75 10.63 10.29 -3.88
CA LYS A 75 11.33 11.56 -4.16
C LYS A 75 11.02 12.63 -3.12
N TRP A 76 9.77 12.76 -2.72
CA TRP A 76 9.34 13.84 -1.81
C TRP A 76 9.75 13.63 -0.36
N LEU A 77 10.02 12.41 0.07
CA LEU A 77 10.42 12.12 1.46
C LEU A 77 11.68 12.89 1.88
N ASP A 78 12.65 13.02 0.97
CA ASP A 78 13.94 13.70 1.22
C ASP A 78 14.14 14.97 0.35
N ALA A 79 13.10 15.43 -0.35
CA ALA A 79 13.18 16.59 -1.24
C ALA A 79 13.28 17.95 -0.49
N GLY A 80 13.19 17.96 0.84
CA GLY A 80 13.21 19.18 1.64
C GLY A 80 11.98 20.07 1.46
N LYS A 81 10.84 19.51 1.01
CA LYS A 81 9.58 20.26 0.92
C LYS A 81 9.15 20.74 2.31
N THR A 82 8.65 21.97 2.37
CA THR A 82 8.12 22.56 3.59
C THR A 82 6.81 21.90 4.00
N ARG A 83 6.47 22.05 5.28
CA ARG A 83 5.19 21.61 5.83
C ARG A 83 3.99 22.16 5.04
N ASP A 84 4.00 23.46 4.72
CA ASP A 84 2.88 24.11 4.05
C ASP A 84 2.72 23.61 2.61
N GLU A 85 3.82 23.38 1.89
CA GLU A 85 3.79 22.76 0.57
C GLU A 85 3.19 21.34 0.62
N LEU A 86 3.58 20.54 1.62
CA LEU A 86 3.07 19.18 1.80
C LEU A 86 1.59 19.15 2.18
N LEU A 87 1.14 20.08 3.04
CA LEU A 87 -0.28 20.25 3.36
C LEU A 87 -1.07 20.62 2.11
N LYS A 88 -0.56 21.56 1.30
CA LYS A 88 -1.16 21.95 0.02
C LYS A 88 -1.28 20.75 -0.92
N LEU A 89 -0.20 19.99 -1.09
CA LEU A 89 -0.18 18.80 -1.93
C LEU A 89 -1.15 17.71 -1.46
N ALA A 90 -1.37 17.58 -0.15
CA ALA A 90 -2.31 16.61 0.42
C ALA A 90 -3.77 17.10 0.43
N ALA A 91 -4.04 18.40 0.29
CA ALA A 91 -5.37 18.99 0.46
C ALA A 91 -5.99 19.55 -0.82
N GLU A 92 -5.22 20.21 -1.68
CA GLU A 92 -5.72 20.99 -2.83
C GLU A 92 -5.57 20.25 -4.16
N GLU A 93 -6.48 20.55 -5.12
CA GLU A 93 -6.53 20.37 -6.60
C GLU A 93 -5.62 19.34 -7.32
N ALA A 94 -5.10 18.36 -6.61
CA ALA A 94 -4.30 17.27 -7.11
C ALA A 94 -5.18 16.02 -7.21
N SER A 95 -4.86 15.11 -8.14
CA SER A 95 -5.53 13.80 -8.17
C SER A 95 -5.27 13.05 -6.87
N ALA A 96 -6.13 12.08 -6.52
CA ALA A 96 -5.97 11.28 -5.30
C ALA A 96 -4.57 10.64 -5.24
N GLU A 97 -4.03 10.21 -6.37
CA GLU A 97 -2.68 9.61 -6.46
C GLU A 97 -1.55 10.62 -6.19
N VAL A 98 -1.69 11.89 -6.58
CA VAL A 98 -0.71 12.92 -6.23
C VAL A 98 -0.81 13.28 -4.75
N ARG A 99 -2.02 13.38 -4.21
CA ARG A 99 -2.21 13.61 -2.76
C ARG A 99 -1.64 12.46 -1.94
N ALA A 100 -1.83 11.23 -2.40
CA ALA A 100 -1.34 10.02 -1.73
C ALA A 100 0.19 9.99 -1.69
N ALA A 101 0.85 10.50 -2.73
CA ALA A 101 2.31 10.60 -2.77
C ALA A 101 2.88 11.52 -1.68
N ALA A 102 2.13 12.56 -1.28
CA ALA A 102 2.56 13.50 -0.25
C ALA A 102 2.49 12.91 1.17
N VAL A 103 1.72 11.83 1.38
CA VAL A 103 1.43 11.31 2.72
C VAL A 103 2.69 11.00 3.55
N PRO A 104 3.69 10.26 3.07
CA PRO A 104 4.84 9.92 3.91
C PRO A 104 5.69 11.14 4.27
N ALA A 105 5.94 12.04 3.32
CA ALA A 105 6.66 13.29 3.58
C ALA A 105 5.89 14.20 4.54
N LEU A 106 4.57 14.33 4.36
CA LEU A 106 3.71 15.10 5.26
C LEU A 106 3.71 14.51 6.68
N MET A 107 3.56 13.20 6.82
CA MET A 107 3.64 12.53 8.12
C MET A 107 4.94 12.86 8.85
N THR A 108 6.09 12.80 8.17
CA THR A 108 7.40 13.17 8.73
C THR A 108 7.43 14.64 9.15
N ALA A 109 6.85 15.55 8.36
CA ALA A 109 6.81 16.98 8.64
C ALA A 109 5.91 17.37 9.83
N ILE A 110 4.90 16.56 10.17
CA ILE A 110 3.91 16.88 11.21
C ILE A 110 4.02 15.99 12.47
N ILE A 111 4.85 14.94 12.48
CA ILE A 111 4.93 13.99 13.60
C ILE A 111 5.28 14.65 14.95
N THR A 112 5.98 15.79 14.92
CA THR A 112 6.35 16.57 16.11
C THR A 112 5.20 17.38 16.68
N ASP A 113 4.10 17.57 15.95
CA ASP A 113 2.94 18.34 16.40
C ASP A 113 2.29 17.76 17.65
N LYS A 114 1.50 18.59 18.33
CA LYS A 114 0.69 18.14 19.48
C LYS A 114 -0.30 17.07 19.04
N ALA A 115 -0.50 16.05 19.89
CA ALA A 115 -1.39 14.93 19.59
C ALA A 115 -2.82 15.40 19.27
N ASP A 116 -3.34 16.38 20.00
CA ASP A 116 -4.70 16.91 19.78
C ASP A 116 -4.83 17.60 18.42
N ALA A 117 -3.81 18.33 17.98
CA ALA A 117 -3.80 18.96 16.65
C ALA A 117 -3.75 17.92 15.53
N LEU A 118 -2.99 16.83 15.72
CA LEU A 118 -2.95 15.72 14.77
C LEU A 118 -4.29 14.98 14.71
N LEU A 119 -4.92 14.73 15.87
CA LEU A 119 -6.23 14.09 15.94
C LEU A 119 -7.31 14.93 15.27
N GLU A 120 -7.29 16.24 15.51
CA GLU A 120 -8.21 17.17 14.86
C GLU A 120 -8.04 17.13 13.34
N LEU A 121 -6.80 17.29 12.84
CA LEU A 121 -6.52 17.23 11.40
C LEU A 121 -6.91 15.87 10.80
N ALA A 122 -6.73 14.79 11.54
CA ALA A 122 -7.12 13.45 11.11
C ALA A 122 -8.64 13.26 11.03
N LYS A 123 -9.42 14.03 11.80
CA LYS A 123 -10.88 13.99 11.81
C LYS A 123 -11.53 14.98 10.85
N THR A 124 -10.91 16.12 10.62
CA THR A 124 -11.51 17.25 9.87
C THR A 124 -10.76 17.63 8.59
N GLY A 125 -9.65 16.95 8.28
CA GLY A 125 -8.89 17.16 7.06
C GLY A 125 -9.77 17.04 5.80
N ALA A 126 -9.55 17.94 4.83
CA ALA A 126 -10.41 18.10 3.65
C ALA A 126 -10.38 16.89 2.67
N THR A 127 -9.36 16.04 2.76
CA THR A 127 -9.15 14.90 1.88
C THR A 127 -8.85 13.64 2.69
N GLU A 128 -9.13 12.47 2.12
CA GLU A 128 -8.79 11.20 2.74
C GLU A 128 -7.28 11.08 3.00
N GLU A 129 -6.45 11.59 2.09
CA GLU A 129 -4.98 11.53 2.21
C GLU A 129 -4.46 12.41 3.34
N LEU A 130 -5.00 13.62 3.51
CA LEU A 130 -4.65 14.49 4.63
C LEU A 130 -5.08 13.88 5.96
N GLN A 131 -6.32 13.36 6.03
CA GLN A 131 -6.81 12.64 7.20
C GLN A 131 -5.90 11.45 7.53
N TYR A 132 -5.51 10.67 6.52
CA TYR A 132 -4.67 9.50 6.66
C TYR A 132 -3.24 9.84 7.11
N ALA A 133 -2.60 10.87 6.54
CA ALA A 133 -1.29 11.33 6.97
C ALA A 133 -1.29 11.78 8.45
N ALA A 134 -2.27 12.62 8.81
CA ALA A 134 -2.45 13.10 10.18
C ALA A 134 -2.75 11.96 11.16
N ALA A 135 -3.61 11.01 10.77
CA ALA A 135 -3.94 9.84 11.57
C ALA A 135 -2.72 8.94 11.82
N LYS A 136 -1.90 8.69 10.80
CA LYS A 136 -0.65 7.93 10.96
C LYS A 136 0.29 8.61 11.94
N ALA A 137 0.45 9.93 11.82
CA ALA A 137 1.26 10.71 12.76
C ALA A 137 0.70 10.63 14.19
N TYR A 138 -0.63 10.78 14.34
CA TYR A 138 -1.32 10.67 15.62
C TYR A 138 -1.11 9.30 16.27
N PHE A 139 -1.40 8.20 15.57
CA PHE A 139 -1.25 6.84 16.09
C PHE A 139 0.20 6.52 16.43
N GLN A 140 1.17 6.93 15.60
CA GLN A 140 2.58 6.73 15.91
C GLN A 140 3.00 7.47 17.19
N LYS A 141 2.56 8.72 17.36
CA LYS A 141 2.87 9.54 18.54
C LYS A 141 2.24 8.98 19.82
N THR A 142 1.06 8.40 19.70
CA THR A 142 0.25 7.89 20.82
C THR A 142 0.23 6.37 20.90
N ARG A 143 1.14 5.68 20.21
CA ARG A 143 1.12 4.21 20.04
C ARG A 143 0.89 3.39 21.31
N ALA A 144 1.41 3.85 22.45
CA ALA A 144 1.27 3.17 23.73
C ALA A 144 -0.16 3.15 24.27
N THR A 145 -1.06 4.01 23.78
CA THR A 145 -2.45 4.09 24.25
C THR A 145 -3.40 3.15 23.51
N PHE A 146 -2.96 2.59 22.39
CA PHE A 146 -3.75 1.74 21.51
C PHE A 146 -3.38 0.27 21.70
N ASN A 147 -4.41 -0.55 21.85
CA ASN A 147 -4.33 -2.00 21.77
C ASN A 147 -5.19 -2.47 20.58
N ARG A 148 -5.16 -3.78 20.32
CA ARG A 148 -5.94 -4.40 19.24
C ARG A 148 -7.42 -4.00 19.28
N GLU A 149 -8.08 -4.16 20.42
CA GLU A 149 -9.52 -3.88 20.59
C GLU A 149 -9.88 -2.43 20.25
N LYS A 150 -9.11 -1.45 20.72
CA LYS A 150 -9.37 -0.03 20.42
C LYS A 150 -9.23 0.27 18.92
N LEU A 151 -8.25 -0.32 18.26
CA LEU A 151 -8.04 -0.13 16.82
C LEU A 151 -9.13 -0.81 16.01
N GLU A 152 -9.58 -1.99 16.43
CA GLU A 152 -10.73 -2.69 15.82
C GLU A 152 -12.00 -1.84 15.96
N ALA A 153 -12.25 -1.25 17.14
CA ALA A 153 -13.38 -0.35 17.35
C ALA A 153 -13.34 0.86 16.40
N ILE A 154 -12.16 1.48 16.19
CA ILE A 154 -11.98 2.57 15.21
C ILE A 154 -12.24 2.07 13.79
N CYS A 155 -11.75 0.88 13.42
CA CYS A 155 -11.98 0.31 12.09
C CYS A 155 -13.47 0.07 11.83
N LEU A 156 -14.24 -0.30 12.85
CA LEU A 156 -15.67 -0.60 12.75
C LEU A 156 -16.57 0.64 12.80
N ASP A 157 -16.13 1.74 13.41
CA ASP A 157 -16.92 2.96 13.56
C ASP A 157 -17.11 3.69 12.21
N GLU A 158 -18.32 3.66 11.68
CA GLU A 158 -18.67 4.28 10.40
C GLU A 158 -18.84 5.80 10.46
N SER A 159 -18.90 6.38 11.67
CA SER A 159 -18.93 7.84 11.84
C SER A 159 -17.55 8.49 11.65
N LEU A 160 -16.47 7.70 11.70
CA LEU A 160 -15.11 8.19 11.57
C LEU A 160 -14.70 8.34 10.10
N PRO A 161 -13.86 9.34 9.77
CA PRO A 161 -13.42 9.55 8.40
C PRO A 161 -12.60 8.39 7.83
N VAL A 162 -12.70 8.21 6.51
CA VAL A 162 -12.06 7.12 5.76
C VAL A 162 -10.54 7.08 6.02
N GLY A 163 -9.86 8.23 5.95
CA GLY A 163 -8.42 8.29 6.15
C GLY A 163 -7.99 7.89 7.57
N TYR A 164 -8.78 8.26 8.58
CA TYR A 164 -8.54 7.89 9.98
C TYR A 164 -8.69 6.38 10.20
N ARG A 165 -9.79 5.79 9.69
CA ARG A 165 -10.05 4.35 9.77
C ARG A 165 -8.98 3.54 9.03
N LYS A 166 -8.55 4.00 7.85
CA LYS A 166 -7.47 3.37 7.07
C LYS A 166 -6.15 3.37 7.84
N ALA A 167 -5.77 4.48 8.48
CA ALA A 167 -4.55 4.53 9.29
C ALA A 167 -4.65 3.61 10.51
N ALA A 168 -5.81 3.53 11.16
CA ALA A 168 -6.04 2.62 12.28
C ALA A 168 -5.88 1.15 11.85
N ALA A 169 -6.38 0.79 10.67
CA ALA A 169 -6.24 -0.54 10.10
C ALA A 169 -4.77 -0.92 9.81
N GLU A 170 -3.95 0.01 9.34
CA GLU A 170 -2.51 -0.26 9.18
C GLU A 170 -1.80 -0.45 10.52
N PHE A 171 -2.19 0.32 11.53
CA PHE A 171 -1.63 0.17 12.87
C PHE A 171 -2.08 -1.16 13.51
N LEU A 172 -3.34 -1.56 13.28
CA LEU A 172 -3.91 -2.84 13.68
C LEU A 172 -3.17 -4.02 13.03
N ALA A 173 -2.74 -3.89 11.77
CA ALA A 173 -1.94 -4.92 11.11
C ALA A 173 -0.65 -5.24 11.89
N GLY A 174 -0.03 -4.26 12.53
CA GLY A 174 1.11 -4.48 13.43
C GLY A 174 0.74 -5.31 14.66
N HIS A 175 -0.45 -5.08 15.24
CA HIS A 175 -0.98 -5.88 16.35
C HIS A 175 -1.41 -7.30 15.95
N TYR A 176 -1.60 -7.57 14.66
CA TYR A 176 -1.81 -8.92 14.16
C TYR A 176 -0.51 -9.70 13.99
N LEU A 177 0.63 -9.02 13.89
CA LEU A 177 1.94 -9.65 13.77
C LEU A 177 2.68 -9.73 15.12
N PHE A 178 2.37 -8.82 16.06
CA PHE A 178 3.07 -8.71 17.33
C PHE A 178 2.13 -8.36 18.50
N PRO A 179 2.44 -8.82 19.74
CA PRO A 179 3.53 -9.74 20.08
C PRO A 179 3.23 -11.18 19.63
N GLU A 180 4.28 -12.01 19.48
CA GLU A 180 4.19 -13.39 18.96
C GLU A 180 3.10 -14.24 19.62
N LYS A 181 2.92 -14.09 20.94
CA LYS A 181 1.91 -14.82 21.74
C LYS A 181 0.47 -14.59 21.28
N THR A 182 0.20 -13.47 20.63
CA THR A 182 -1.14 -13.07 20.15
C THR A 182 -1.16 -12.80 18.66
N ALA A 183 -0.07 -13.13 17.95
CA ALA A 183 0.04 -12.95 16.52
C ALA A 183 -0.91 -13.92 15.81
N LEU A 184 -1.53 -13.44 14.73
CA LEU A 184 -2.37 -14.26 13.87
C LEU A 184 -1.48 -15.06 12.91
N SER A 185 -1.83 -16.32 12.73
CA SER A 185 -1.24 -17.16 11.70
C SER A 185 -1.60 -16.66 10.30
N LYS A 186 -0.80 -17.09 9.31
CA LYS A 186 -1.10 -16.83 7.90
C LYS A 186 -2.54 -17.23 7.52
N ALA A 187 -2.98 -18.43 7.93
CA ALA A 187 -4.32 -18.92 7.59
C ALA A 187 -5.45 -18.06 8.20
N GLU A 188 -5.26 -17.57 9.43
CA GLU A 188 -6.22 -16.65 10.07
C GLU A 188 -6.27 -15.31 9.35
N LEU A 189 -5.12 -14.76 8.95
CA LEU A 189 -5.04 -13.53 8.16
C LEU A 189 -5.67 -13.68 6.78
N GLU A 190 -5.46 -14.81 6.11
CA GLU A 190 -6.12 -15.10 4.83
C GLU A 190 -7.64 -15.14 4.98
N LYS A 191 -8.13 -15.88 5.98
CA LYS A 191 -9.56 -15.95 6.28
C LYS A 191 -10.14 -14.57 6.56
N GLN A 192 -9.48 -13.78 7.41
CA GLN A 192 -9.96 -12.47 7.78
C GLN A 192 -9.93 -11.48 6.61
N ALA A 193 -8.87 -11.48 5.80
CA ALA A 193 -8.76 -10.64 4.60
C ALA A 193 -9.80 -11.01 3.54
N LEU A 194 -10.21 -12.27 3.45
CA LEU A 194 -11.21 -12.75 2.51
C LEU A 194 -12.66 -12.50 2.98
N GLU A 195 -12.98 -12.85 4.23
CA GLU A 195 -14.36 -13.07 4.67
C GLU A 195 -14.91 -11.98 5.60
N HIS A 196 -14.06 -11.14 6.21
CA HIS A 196 -14.56 -10.17 7.20
C HIS A 196 -15.52 -9.16 6.54
N THR A 197 -16.63 -8.84 7.20
CA THR A 197 -17.68 -7.97 6.64
C THR A 197 -17.21 -6.52 6.44
N ASN A 198 -16.49 -5.97 7.41
CA ASN A 198 -15.91 -4.64 7.34
C ASN A 198 -14.62 -4.58 6.49
N LYS A 199 -14.54 -3.62 5.55
CA LYS A 199 -13.41 -3.43 4.63
C LYS A 199 -12.08 -3.07 5.31
N TYR A 200 -12.10 -2.31 6.40
CA TYR A 200 -10.87 -1.93 7.11
C TYR A 200 -10.29 -3.08 7.92
N MET A 201 -11.15 -3.98 8.41
CA MET A 201 -10.71 -5.22 9.05
C MET A 201 -10.11 -6.20 8.03
N ARG A 202 -10.65 -6.26 6.80
CA ARG A 202 -10.02 -6.98 5.69
C ARG A 202 -8.68 -6.34 5.30
N TYR A 203 -8.63 -5.01 5.22
CA TYR A 203 -7.42 -4.27 4.88
C TYR A 203 -6.30 -4.47 5.91
N ALA A 204 -6.61 -4.40 7.21
CA ALA A 204 -5.65 -4.68 8.27
C ALA A 204 -5.06 -6.10 8.15
N ALA A 205 -5.92 -7.09 7.92
CA ALA A 205 -5.49 -8.48 7.72
C ALA A 205 -4.65 -8.63 6.44
N ALA A 206 -5.04 -7.97 5.35
CA ALA A 206 -4.30 -7.98 4.08
C ALA A 206 -2.91 -7.33 4.21
N VAL A 207 -2.79 -6.20 4.91
CA VAL A 207 -1.50 -5.53 5.19
C VAL A 207 -0.59 -6.45 6.00
N ALA A 208 -1.11 -7.11 7.03
CA ALA A 208 -0.35 -8.08 7.81
C ALA A 208 0.05 -9.30 6.96
N LEU A 209 -0.88 -9.84 6.16
CA LEU A 209 -0.71 -11.01 5.31
C LEU A 209 0.45 -10.86 4.32
N VAL A 210 0.67 -9.65 3.77
CA VAL A 210 1.80 -9.38 2.87
C VAL A 210 3.13 -9.82 3.48
N ASN A 211 3.33 -9.69 4.79
CA ASN A 211 4.58 -10.10 5.46
C ASN A 211 4.84 -11.61 5.40
N TYR A 212 3.80 -12.43 5.30
CA TYR A 212 3.93 -13.87 5.07
C TYR A 212 4.08 -14.19 3.58
N LEU A 213 3.35 -13.47 2.73
CA LEU A 213 3.34 -13.73 1.28
C LEU A 213 4.66 -13.37 0.61
N VAL A 214 5.39 -12.37 1.11
CA VAL A 214 6.72 -12.02 0.59
C VAL A 214 7.78 -13.10 0.84
N GLU A 215 7.49 -14.16 1.59
CA GLU A 215 8.38 -15.33 1.69
C GLU A 215 8.10 -16.38 0.60
N GLU A 216 6.96 -16.30 -0.09
CA GLU A 216 6.62 -17.22 -1.18
C GLU A 216 7.40 -16.91 -2.47
N SER A 217 7.55 -17.91 -3.34
CA SER A 217 8.17 -17.68 -4.65
C SER A 217 7.28 -16.83 -5.56
N ALA A 218 7.90 -16.07 -6.47
CA ALA A 218 7.16 -15.29 -7.47
C ALA A 218 6.21 -16.17 -8.33
N ASP A 219 6.61 -17.42 -8.62
CA ASP A 219 5.79 -18.37 -9.36
C ASP A 219 4.53 -18.79 -8.59
N ALA A 220 4.66 -19.08 -7.28
CA ALA A 220 3.52 -19.42 -6.43
C ALA A 220 2.54 -18.24 -6.33
N LEU A 221 3.06 -17.04 -6.09
CA LEU A 221 2.28 -15.81 -6.03
C LEU A 221 1.57 -15.51 -7.35
N TYR A 222 2.26 -15.64 -8.48
CA TYR A 222 1.66 -15.43 -9.80
C TYR A 222 0.50 -16.40 -10.07
N LYS A 223 0.72 -17.70 -9.84
CA LYS A 223 -0.34 -18.72 -10.01
C LYS A 223 -1.55 -18.42 -9.14
N LYS A 224 -1.31 -17.97 -7.90
CA LYS A 224 -2.39 -17.58 -6.99
C LYS A 224 -3.13 -16.35 -7.49
N VAL A 225 -2.43 -15.29 -7.93
CA VAL A 225 -3.07 -14.10 -8.51
C VAL A 225 -3.96 -14.46 -9.71
N VAL A 226 -3.46 -15.28 -10.63
CA VAL A 226 -4.24 -15.75 -11.79
C VAL A 226 -5.46 -16.56 -11.34
N ALA A 227 -5.32 -17.45 -10.34
CA ALA A 227 -6.44 -18.21 -9.82
C ALA A 227 -7.51 -17.31 -9.18
N LEU A 228 -7.10 -16.23 -8.48
CA LEU A 228 -8.04 -15.28 -7.87
C LEU A 228 -8.82 -14.49 -8.92
N PHE A 229 -8.22 -14.15 -10.06
CA PHE A 229 -8.93 -13.48 -11.15
C PHE A 229 -10.19 -14.23 -11.60
N LEU A 230 -10.13 -15.57 -11.61
CA LEU A 230 -11.25 -16.44 -12.00
C LEU A 230 -12.22 -16.75 -10.84
N ALA A 231 -11.86 -16.42 -9.60
CA ALA A 231 -12.63 -16.76 -8.42
C ALA A 231 -13.67 -15.67 -8.08
N PRO A 232 -14.97 -16.01 -8.01
CA PRO A 232 -16.00 -15.06 -7.60
C PRO A 232 -15.91 -14.76 -6.09
N GLY A 233 -16.37 -13.56 -5.69
CA GLY A 233 -16.56 -13.22 -4.27
C GLY A 233 -15.27 -12.98 -3.46
N VAL A 234 -14.09 -12.98 -4.11
CA VAL A 234 -12.83 -12.64 -3.43
C VAL A 234 -12.75 -11.13 -3.22
N SER A 235 -12.51 -10.72 -1.97
CA SER A 235 -12.36 -9.31 -1.58
C SER A 235 -11.21 -8.60 -2.30
N GLU A 236 -11.36 -7.28 -2.50
CA GLU A 236 -10.32 -6.43 -3.08
C GLU A 236 -9.05 -6.43 -2.23
N GLU A 237 -9.17 -6.44 -0.91
CA GLU A 237 -8.03 -6.41 0.01
C GLU A 237 -7.20 -7.70 -0.05
N TYR A 238 -7.86 -8.87 -0.17
CA TYR A 238 -7.16 -10.14 -0.33
C TYR A 238 -6.43 -10.21 -1.69
N ARG A 239 -7.08 -9.79 -2.78
CA ARG A 239 -6.46 -9.66 -4.11
C ARG A 239 -5.25 -8.73 -4.08
N TRP A 240 -5.40 -7.58 -3.43
CA TRP A 240 -4.35 -6.60 -3.26
C TRP A 240 -3.13 -7.16 -2.51
N ALA A 241 -3.33 -7.94 -1.44
CA ALA A 241 -2.21 -8.52 -0.68
C ALA A 241 -1.31 -9.39 -1.57
N TYR A 242 -1.92 -10.25 -2.38
CA TYR A 242 -1.20 -11.12 -3.32
C TYR A 242 -0.55 -10.34 -4.45
N ALA A 243 -1.26 -9.38 -5.05
CA ALA A 243 -0.70 -8.50 -6.08
C ALA A 243 0.51 -7.71 -5.56
N ARG A 244 0.42 -7.18 -4.34
CA ARG A 244 1.50 -6.43 -3.69
C ARG A 244 2.70 -7.32 -3.40
N ALA A 245 2.50 -8.50 -2.83
CA ALA A 245 3.59 -9.43 -2.56
C ALA A 245 4.30 -9.87 -3.85
N LEU A 246 3.54 -10.15 -4.92
CA LEU A 246 4.08 -10.48 -6.23
C LEU A 246 4.91 -9.33 -6.80
N GLY A 247 4.38 -8.10 -6.76
CA GLY A 247 5.08 -6.92 -7.23
C GLY A 247 6.38 -6.64 -6.47
N LEU A 248 6.41 -6.87 -5.16
CA LEU A 248 7.64 -6.77 -4.35
C LEU A 248 8.68 -7.82 -4.76
N LYS A 249 8.26 -9.05 -5.09
CA LYS A 249 9.16 -10.09 -5.60
C LYS A 249 9.73 -9.75 -6.97
N TRP A 250 8.91 -9.20 -7.86
CA TRP A 250 9.37 -8.74 -9.16
C TRP A 250 10.32 -7.54 -9.05
N ALA A 251 10.04 -6.59 -8.16
CA ALA A 251 10.92 -5.45 -7.89
C ALA A 251 12.33 -5.90 -7.45
N ALA A 252 12.44 -6.97 -6.65
CA ALA A 252 13.71 -7.50 -6.18
C ALA A 252 14.55 -8.19 -7.27
N GLY A 253 13.95 -8.53 -8.42
CA GLY A 253 14.63 -9.13 -9.56
C GLY A 253 14.99 -8.15 -10.68
N LEU A 254 14.63 -6.87 -10.54
CA LEU A 254 14.98 -5.77 -11.44
C LEU A 254 16.30 -5.13 -11.03
#